data_AF-A0A2V7TN47-F1
#
_entry.id   AF-A0A2V7TN47-F1
#
_cell.length_a   1.000
_cell.length_b   1.000
_cell.length_c   1.000
_cell.angle_alpha   90.00
_cell.angle_beta   90.00
_cell.angle_gamma   90.00
#
_symmetry.space_group_name_H-M   'P 1'
#
loop_
_entity.id
_entity.type
_entity.pdbx_description
1 polymer ?
#
loop_
_entity_poly.entity_id
_entity_poly.type
_entity_poly.pdbx_seq_one_letter_code
_entity_poly.pdbx_strand_id
1 'polypeptide(L)'
;SVISPEGCAAILWRDSARAPEAADAMKITASDLASFGLVDAVVPEPLGGAQTDPEALFRTLDEVLESQLRELSAVAPDALVTARYDKFRRMGHVGGEFFETT
;
A
#
# COMPACT_ATOMS: atom_id res chain seq x y z
N SER A 1 3.26 6.78 -2.02
CA SER A 1 4.63 6.91 -1.47
C SER A 1 4.70 8.12 -0.55
N VAL A 2 5.71 8.24 0.32
CA VAL A 2 5.91 9.42 1.20
C VAL A 2 6.54 10.60 0.44
N ILE A 3 7.35 10.30 -0.59
CA ILE A 3 7.93 11.25 -1.54
C ILE A 3 7.77 10.68 -2.96
N SER A 4 7.79 11.52 -3.99
CA SER A 4 7.83 11.00 -5.36
C SER A 4 9.18 10.32 -5.64
N PRO A 5 9.24 9.30 -6.51
CA PRO A 5 10.50 8.67 -6.89
C PRO A 5 11.52 9.65 -7.47
N GLU A 6 11.09 10.64 -8.24
CA GLU A 6 11.94 11.70 -8.81
C GLU A 6 12.56 12.57 -7.70
N GLY A 7 11.76 12.91 -6.67
CA GLY A 7 12.23 13.67 -5.52
C GLY A 7 13.23 12.88 -4.68
N CYS A 8 12.96 11.59 -4.44
CA CYS A 8 13.90 10.69 -3.77
C CYS A 8 15.22 10.58 -4.55
N ALA A 9 15.12 10.40 -5.87
CA ALA A 9 16.25 10.30 -6.79
C ALA A 9 17.13 11.57 -6.76
N ALA A 10 16.50 12.75 -6.81
CA ALA A 10 17.19 14.03 -6.72
C ALA A 10 17.89 14.26 -5.37
N ILE A 11 17.32 13.76 -4.25
CA ILE A 11 17.92 13.94 -2.92
C ILE A 11 19.08 12.96 -2.69
N LEU A 12 18.85 11.67 -2.94
CA LEU A 12 19.82 10.62 -2.60
C LEU A 12 20.93 10.49 -3.65
N TRP A 13 20.60 10.69 -4.93
CA TRP A 13 21.55 10.51 -6.04
C TRP A 13 21.88 11.79 -6.80
N ARG A 14 21.27 12.93 -6.46
CA ARG A 14 21.43 14.21 -7.19
C ARG A 14 21.08 14.12 -8.67
N ASP A 15 20.23 13.16 -9.02
CA ASP A 15 19.82 12.88 -10.40
C ASP A 15 18.38 12.37 -10.41
N SER A 16 17.46 13.19 -10.94
CA SER A 16 16.05 12.84 -11.04
C SER A 16 15.77 11.76 -12.09
N ALA A 17 16.68 11.53 -13.04
CA ALA A 17 16.52 10.48 -14.05
C ALA A 17 16.59 9.07 -13.42
N ARG A 18 17.11 8.94 -12.20
CA ARG A 18 17.15 7.68 -11.43
C ARG A 18 15.84 7.37 -10.70
N ALA A 19 14.74 8.02 -11.08
CA ALA A 19 13.41 7.75 -10.53
C ALA A 19 12.98 6.26 -10.56
N PRO A 20 13.26 5.47 -11.63
CA PRO A 20 12.91 4.04 -11.63
C PRO A 20 13.62 3.26 -10.52
N GLU A 21 14.92 3.48 -10.33
CA GLU A 21 15.70 2.84 -9.26
C GLU A 21 15.22 3.27 -7.87
N ALA A 22 14.88 4.56 -7.71
CA ALA A 22 14.30 5.05 -6.47
C ALA A 22 12.94 4.40 -6.19
N ALA A 23 12.06 4.25 -7.19
CA ALA A 23 10.77 3.59 -7.02
C ALA A 23 10.92 2.12 -6.58
N ASP A 24 11.84 1.39 -7.21
CA ASP A 24 12.13 -0.02 -6.88
C ASP A 24 12.70 -0.19 -5.47
N ALA A 25 13.60 0.71 -5.06
CA ALA A 25 14.18 0.72 -3.72
C ALA A 25 13.14 1.11 -2.65
N MET A 26 12.23 2.02 -2.98
CA MET A 26 11.19 2.49 -2.08
C MET A 26 10.02 1.51 -1.92
N LYS A 27 9.90 0.49 -2.78
CA LYS A 27 8.88 -0.58 -2.68
C LYS A 27 7.46 -0.02 -2.59
N ILE A 28 7.10 0.81 -3.58
CA ILE A 28 5.87 1.61 -3.58
C ILE A 28 4.68 0.93 -4.26
N THR A 29 4.82 -0.31 -4.75
CA THR A 29 3.74 -1.02 -5.46
C THR A 29 2.70 -1.57 -4.49
N ALA A 30 1.48 -1.82 -4.97
CA ALA A 30 0.43 -2.41 -4.14
C ALA A 30 0.84 -3.76 -3.53
N SER A 31 1.55 -4.60 -4.31
CA SER A 31 2.07 -5.89 -3.86
C SER A 31 3.12 -5.74 -2.76
N ASP A 32 4.03 -4.78 -2.89
CA ASP A 32 5.03 -4.49 -1.85
C ASP A 32 4.33 -4.08 -0.54
N LEU A 33 3.42 -3.11 -0.61
CA LEU A 33 2.70 -2.61 0.56
C LEU A 33 1.85 -3.69 1.24
N ALA A 34 1.27 -4.61 0.46
CA ALA A 34 0.54 -5.76 0.98
C ALA A 34 1.49 -6.74 1.70
N SER A 35 2.68 -6.99 1.13
CA SER A 35 3.70 -7.86 1.76
C SER A 35 4.22 -7.29 3.09
N PHE A 36 4.23 -5.96 3.23
CA PHE A 36 4.58 -5.27 4.48
C PHE A 36 3.42 -5.20 5.49
N GLY A 37 2.22 -5.65 5.12
CA GLY A 37 1.02 -5.55 5.95
C GLY A 37 0.55 -4.10 6.16
N LEU A 38 0.88 -3.20 5.24
CA LEU A 38 0.47 -1.79 5.30
C LEU A 38 -0.93 -1.55 4.73
N VAL A 39 -1.35 -2.40 3.78
CA VAL A 39 -2.70 -2.40 3.19
C VAL A 39 -3.37 -3.75 3.44
N ASP A 40 -4.71 -3.74 3.53
CA ASP A 40 -5.48 -4.95 3.86
C ASP A 40 -5.81 -5.80 2.63
N ALA A 41 -5.92 -5.16 1.45
CA ALA A 41 -6.27 -5.82 0.20
C ALA A 41 -5.68 -5.06 -1.00
N VAL A 42 -5.43 -5.81 -2.08
CA VAL A 42 -5.10 -5.27 -3.40
C VAL A 42 -6.27 -5.59 -4.33
N VAL A 43 -6.87 -4.55 -4.90
CA VAL A 43 -7.98 -4.70 -5.85
C VAL A 43 -7.37 -5.03 -7.23
N PRO A 44 -7.72 -6.18 -7.85
CA PRO A 44 -7.19 -6.52 -9.15
C PRO A 44 -7.77 -5.62 -10.23
N GLU A 45 -6.94 -5.21 -11.19
CA GLU A 45 -7.37 -4.46 -12.36
C GLU A 45 -7.75 -5.39 -13.52
N PRO A 46 -8.63 -4.95 -14.43
CA PRO A 46 -8.88 -5.63 -15.69
C PRO A 46 -7.60 -5.81 -16.52
N LEU A 47 -7.61 -6.79 -17.43
CA LEU A 47 -6.48 -7.01 -18.34
C LEU A 47 -6.24 -5.75 -19.18
N GLY A 48 -5.03 -5.18 -19.09
CA GLY A 48 -4.66 -3.92 -19.76
C GLY A 48 -4.77 -2.67 -18.88
N GLY A 49 -5.26 -2.81 -17.66
CA GLY A 49 -5.33 -1.77 -16.64
C GLY A 49 -6.75 -1.24 -16.39
N ALA A 50 -6.92 -0.54 -15.28
CA ALA A 50 -8.17 0.09 -14.86
C ALA A 50 -8.88 0.90 -15.97
N GLN A 51 -8.10 1.59 -16.80
CA GLN A 51 -8.63 2.44 -17.88
C GLN A 51 -9.27 1.67 -19.04
N THR A 52 -8.99 0.37 -19.20
CA THR A 52 -9.50 -0.41 -20.34
C THR A 52 -10.92 -0.89 -20.14
N ASP A 53 -11.30 -1.14 -18.89
CA ASP A 53 -12.68 -1.49 -18.51
C ASP A 53 -12.99 -0.93 -17.10
N PRO A 54 -13.30 0.38 -17.01
CA PRO A 54 -13.62 1.00 -15.74
C PRO A 54 -14.85 0.39 -15.06
N GLU A 55 -15.81 -0.10 -15.85
CA GLU A 55 -17.03 -0.70 -15.31
C GLU A 55 -16.73 -2.02 -14.59
N ALA A 56 -15.87 -2.87 -15.16
CA ALA A 56 -15.39 -4.07 -14.49
C ALA A 56 -14.62 -3.75 -13.21
N LEU A 57 -13.74 -2.75 -13.24
CA LEU A 57 -13.01 -2.31 -12.04
C LEU A 57 -13.97 -1.87 -10.93
N PHE A 58 -14.97 -1.04 -11.25
CA PHE A 58 -15.92 -0.56 -10.24
C PHE A 58 -16.75 -1.69 -9.64
N ARG A 59 -17.17 -2.69 -10.42
CA ARG A 59 -17.85 -3.88 -9.88
C ARG A 59 -16.97 -4.62 -8.86
N THR A 60 -15.71 -4.86 -9.21
CA THR A 60 -14.76 -5.51 -8.27
C THR A 60 -14.50 -4.65 -7.04
N LEU A 61 -14.40 -3.34 -7.20
CA LEU A 61 -14.23 -2.40 -6.09
C LEU A 61 -15.44 -2.43 -5.15
N ASP A 62 -16.66 -2.43 -5.68
CA ASP A 62 -17.89 -2.50 -4.91
C ASP A 62 -17.95 -3.78 -4.06
N GLU A 63 -17.63 -4.93 -4.65
CA GLU A 63 -17.57 -6.22 -3.94
C GLU A 63 -16.59 -6.18 -2.76
N VAL A 64 -15.40 -5.60 -2.96
CA VAL A 64 -14.37 -5.47 -1.92
C VAL A 64 -14.85 -4.52 -0.82
N LEU A 65 -15.37 -3.35 -1.18
CA LEU A 65 -15.85 -2.35 -0.23
C LEU A 65 -17.03 -2.88 0.59
N GLU A 66 -17.98 -3.56 -0.04
CA GLU A 66 -19.13 -4.16 0.65
C GLU A 66 -18.69 -5.23 1.65
N SER A 67 -17.75 -6.10 1.29
CA SER A 67 -17.22 -7.11 2.21
C SER A 67 -16.54 -6.46 3.42
N GLN A 68 -15.62 -5.53 3.17
CA GLN A 68 -14.88 -4.83 4.22
C GLN A 68 -15.82 -4.04 5.14
N LEU A 69 -16.79 -3.32 4.58
CA LEU A 69 -17.75 -2.56 5.37
C LEU A 69 -18.64 -3.49 6.21
N ARG A 70 -19.09 -4.62 5.65
CA ARG A 70 -19.90 -5.60 6.38
C ARG A 70 -19.15 -6.17 7.57
N GLU A 71 -17.89 -6.54 7.38
CA GLU A 71 -17.01 -7.06 8.43
C GLU A 71 -16.81 -6.02 9.54
N LEU A 72 -16.46 -4.78 9.19
CA LEU A 72 -16.23 -3.72 10.18
C LEU A 72 -17.50 -3.27 10.89
N SER A 73 -18.65 -3.31 10.21
CA SER A 73 -19.96 -2.95 10.79
C SER A 73 -20.46 -3.96 11.82
N ALA A 74 -19.94 -5.19 11.80
CA ALA A 74 -20.23 -6.21 12.81
C ALA A 74 -19.40 -6.04 14.10
N VAL A 75 -18.40 -5.15 14.10
CA VAL A 75 -17.53 -4.89 15.25
C VAL A 75 -18.13 -3.79 16.13
N ALA A 76 -18.14 -4.02 17.45
CA ALA A 76 -18.58 -2.99 18.40
C ALA A 76 -17.71 -1.71 18.30
N PRO A 77 -18.29 -0.51 18.45
CA PRO A 77 -17.55 0.75 18.26
C PRO A 77 -16.24 0.87 19.04
N ASP A 78 -16.24 0.50 20.33
CA ASP A 78 -15.04 0.58 21.18
C ASP A 78 -13.95 -0.40 20.74
N ALA A 79 -14.36 -1.59 20.30
CA ALA A 79 -13.44 -2.58 19.74
C ALA A 79 -12.89 -2.12 18.38
N LEU A 80 -13.68 -1.44 17.55
CA LEU A 80 -13.23 -0.87 16.29
C LEU A 80 -12.17 0.23 16.50
N VAL A 81 -12.37 1.10 17.51
CA VAL A 81 -11.39 2.12 17.88
C VAL A 81 -10.08 1.48 18.35
N THR A 82 -10.18 0.46 19.21
CA THR A 82 -9.01 -0.27 19.73
C THR A 82 -8.26 -0.99 18.60
N ALA A 83 -8.98 -1.70 17.72
CA ALA A 83 -8.39 -2.40 16.58
C ALA A 83 -7.67 -1.44 15.62
N ARG A 84 -8.25 -0.25 15.37
CA ARG A 84 -7.61 0.80 14.57
C ARG A 84 -6.32 1.29 15.21
N TYR A 85 -6.33 1.54 16.52
CA TYR A 85 -5.14 1.96 17.25
C TYR A 85 -4.02 0.90 17.13
N ASP A 86 -4.36 -0.36 17.40
CA ASP A 86 -3.42 -1.47 17.33
C ASP A 86 -2.84 -1.67 15.92
N LYS A 87 -3.69 -1.57 14.89
CA LYS A 87 -3.27 -1.67 13.48
C LYS A 87 -2.14 -0.67 13.19
N PHE A 88 -2.34 0.61 13.49
CA PHE A 88 -1.31 1.61 13.25
C PHE A 88 -0.10 1.46 14.17
N ARG A 89 -0.30 1.02 15.42
CA ARG A 89 0.82 0.87 16.37
C ARG A 89 1.78 -0.26 16.00
N ARG A 90 1.27 -1.29 15.30
CA ARG A 90 2.06 -2.40 14.75
C ARG A 90 2.79 -2.05 13.46
N MET A 91 2.39 -0.98 12.76
CA MET A 91 3.06 -0.55 11.54
C MET A 91 4.40 0.11 11.87
N GLY A 92 5.45 -0.36 11.20
CA GLY A 92 6.83 0.11 11.40
C GLY A 92 7.60 -0.72 12.43
N HIS A 93 8.92 -0.83 12.23
CA HIS A 93 9.83 -1.53 13.12
C HIS A 93 10.92 -0.57 13.61
N VAL A 94 11.22 -0.60 14.91
CA VAL A 94 12.27 0.24 15.50
C VAL A 94 13.46 -0.66 15.82
N GLY A 95 14.62 -0.37 15.23
CA GLY A 95 15.89 -1.05 15.54
C GLY A 95 16.23 -2.28 14.69
N GLY A 96 15.77 -2.35 13.44
CA GLY A 96 16.17 -3.43 12.52
C GLY A 96 17.63 -3.27 12.08
N GLU A 97 18.42 -4.34 12.18
CA GLU A 97 19.71 -4.45 11.49
C GLU A 97 19.44 -4.41 9.98
N PHE A 98 20.00 -3.41 9.29
CA PHE A 98 19.96 -3.36 7.83
C PHE A 98 20.84 -4.51 7.31
N PHE A 99 20.23 -5.63 6.94
CA PHE A 99 20.94 -6.71 6.26
C PHE A 99 21.36 -6.20 4.87
N GLU A 100 22.65 -5.82 4.75
CA GLU A 100 23.31 -5.69 3.45
C GLU A 100 23.26 -7.06 2.78
N THR A 101 22.36 -7.21 1.80
CA THR A 101 22.38 -8.38 0.94
C THR A 101 23.51 -8.15 -0.07
N THR A 102 24.60 -8.90 0.10
CA THR A 102 25.70 -9.01 -0.86
C THR A 102 25.22 -9.61 -2.18
#